data_AF-A0A830GKE4-F1
#
_entry.id   AF-A0A830GKE4-F1
#
_cell.length_a   1.000
_cell.length_b   1.000
_cell.length_c   1.000
_cell.angle_alpha   90.00
_cell.angle_beta   90.00
_cell.angle_gamma   90.00
#
_symmetry.space_group_name_H-M   'P 1'
#
loop_
_entity.id
_entity.type
_entity.pdbx_description
1 polymer ?
#
loop_
_entity_poly.entity_id
_entity_poly.type
_entity_poly.pdbx_seq_one_letter_code
_entity_poly.pdbx_strand_id
1 'polypeptide(L)'
;MATDMSQQIPSQVRIRTDADDGYAHRYESIQKAKEVFGVGNNTAAVIHATEHAHQDLAAKREALEFLADHVGDDVLAEVADRLSTREMSVAVERAVRVETE
;
A
#
# COMPACT_ATOMS: atom_id res chain seq x y z
N MET A 1 -14.22 26.01 4.93
CA MET A 1 -15.49 25.27 4.75
C MET A 1 -15.14 23.82 4.49
N ALA A 2 -15.46 22.91 5.39
CA ALA A 2 -15.27 21.48 5.14
C ALA A 2 -16.33 21.06 4.11
N THR A 3 -15.90 20.57 2.96
CA THR A 3 -16.78 20.03 1.92
C THR A 3 -17.52 18.82 2.49
N ASP A 4 -18.84 18.83 2.44
CA ASP A 4 -19.66 17.69 2.86
C ASP A 4 -19.45 16.51 1.89
N MET A 5 -18.57 15.59 2.28
CA MET A 5 -18.21 14.40 1.49
C MET A 5 -19.42 13.50 1.21
N SER A 6 -20.49 13.60 2.01
CA SER A 6 -21.68 12.76 1.83
C SER A 6 -22.42 13.03 0.51
N GLN A 7 -22.30 14.25 -0.02
CA GLN A 7 -22.87 14.62 -1.32
C GLN A 7 -21.98 14.22 -2.51
N GLN A 8 -20.74 13.78 -2.25
CA GLN A 8 -19.76 13.42 -3.28
C GLN A 8 -19.54 11.91 -3.42
N ILE A 9 -20.01 11.11 -2.47
CA ILE A 9 -19.85 9.65 -2.52
C ILE A 9 -20.98 9.06 -3.38
N PRO A 10 -20.67 8.43 -4.53
CA PRO A 10 -21.70 7.80 -5.35
C PRO A 10 -22.34 6.63 -4.60
N SER A 11 -23.64 6.40 -4.84
CA SER A 11 -24.36 5.26 -4.26
C SER A 11 -23.83 3.90 -4.73
N GLN A 12 -23.11 3.87 -5.86
CA GLN A 12 -22.47 2.67 -6.39
C GLN A 12 -21.23 3.01 -7.21
N VAL A 13 -20.19 2.20 -7.04
CA VAL A 13 -19.03 2.12 -7.94
C VAL A 13 -19.01 0.73 -8.58
N ARG A 14 -18.84 0.65 -9.91
CA ARG A 14 -18.73 -0.61 -10.64
C ARG A 14 -17.40 -0.69 -11.37
N ILE A 15 -16.70 -1.81 -11.21
CA ILE A 15 -15.48 -2.12 -11.95
C ILE A 15 -15.89 -2.99 -13.15
N ARG A 16 -15.77 -2.45 -14.37
CA ARG A 16 -16.02 -3.22 -15.61
C ARG A 16 -14.90 -4.24 -15.79
N THR A 17 -15.28 -5.50 -15.91
CA THR A 17 -14.37 -6.66 -16.04
C THR A 17 -14.60 -7.46 -17.32
N ASP A 18 -15.31 -6.89 -18.29
CA ASP A 18 -15.62 -7.53 -19.56
C ASP A 18 -14.32 -7.96 -20.28
N ALA A 19 -14.22 -9.25 -20.59
CA ALA A 19 -13.04 -9.82 -21.23
C ALA A 19 -12.93 -9.40 -22.70
N ASP A 20 -14.07 -9.20 -23.38
CA ASP A 20 -14.11 -8.83 -24.80
C ASP A 20 -13.59 -7.41 -25.01
N ASP A 21 -13.68 -6.56 -23.99
CA ASP A 21 -13.09 -5.22 -23.97
C ASP A 21 -11.66 -5.18 -23.38
N GLY A 22 -11.04 -6.33 -23.12
CA GLY A 22 -9.69 -6.42 -22.56
C GLY A 22 -9.58 -6.14 -21.06
N TYR A 23 -10.69 -6.14 -20.31
CA TYR A 23 -10.70 -5.89 -18.87
C TYR A 23 -10.64 -7.14 -17.99
N ALA A 24 -10.38 -8.31 -18.58
CA ALA A 24 -10.27 -9.59 -17.86
C ALA A 24 -9.28 -9.53 -16.69
N HIS A 25 -8.14 -8.85 -16.88
CA HIS A 25 -7.10 -8.67 -15.86
C HIS A 25 -7.62 -8.06 -14.55
N ARG A 26 -8.67 -7.21 -14.61
CA ARG A 26 -9.26 -6.61 -13.41
C ARG A 26 -9.97 -7.64 -12.56
N TYR A 27 -10.68 -8.58 -13.20
CA TYR A 27 -11.35 -9.67 -12.50
C TYR A 27 -10.34 -10.64 -11.90
N GLU A 28 -9.29 -10.99 -12.66
CA GLU A 28 -8.20 -11.83 -12.19
C GLU A 28 -7.51 -11.23 -10.96
N SER A 29 -7.22 -9.93 -10.97
CA SER A 29 -6.66 -9.23 -9.80
C SER A 29 -7.60 -9.30 -8.59
N ILE A 30 -8.91 -9.16 -8.78
CA ILE A 30 -9.89 -9.31 -7.69
C ILE A 30 -9.90 -10.75 -7.17
N GLN A 31 -9.81 -11.77 -8.03
CA GLN A 31 -9.74 -13.17 -7.57
C GLN A 31 -8.46 -13.45 -6.78
N LYS A 32 -7.31 -12.90 -7.19
CA LYS A 32 -6.06 -13.00 -6.43
C LYS A 32 -6.20 -12.36 -5.05
N ALA A 33 -6.82 -11.19 -4.96
CA ALA A 33 -7.09 -10.55 -3.67
C ALA A 33 -8.02 -11.42 -2.80
N LYS A 34 -9.05 -12.06 -3.38
CA LYS A 34 -9.91 -13.01 -2.63
C LYS A 34 -9.13 -14.17 -2.03
N GLU A 35 -8.19 -14.73 -2.79
CA GLU A 35 -7.32 -15.81 -2.34
C GLU A 35 -6.39 -15.35 -1.21
N VAL A 36 -5.67 -14.24 -1.42
CA VAL A 36 -4.72 -13.67 -0.43
C VAL A 36 -5.41 -13.34 0.89
N PHE A 37 -6.61 -12.75 0.84
CA PHE A 37 -7.33 -12.33 2.05
C PHE A 37 -8.37 -13.34 2.55
N GLY A 38 -8.54 -14.48 1.88
CA GLY A 38 -9.49 -15.53 2.27
C GLY A 38 -10.96 -15.11 2.26
N VAL A 39 -11.36 -14.22 1.33
CA VAL A 39 -12.72 -13.64 1.30
C VAL A 39 -13.58 -14.17 0.15
N GLY A 40 -14.87 -14.37 0.44
CA GLY A 40 -15.79 -15.03 -0.49
C GLY A 40 -16.32 -14.15 -1.63
N ASN A 41 -16.24 -12.82 -1.53
CA ASN A 41 -16.87 -11.90 -2.48
C ASN A 41 -15.93 -10.76 -2.95
N ASN A 42 -16.26 -10.18 -4.10
CA ASN A 42 -15.43 -9.17 -4.77
C ASN A 42 -15.35 -7.85 -3.98
N THR A 43 -16.44 -7.43 -3.32
CA THR A 43 -16.46 -6.20 -2.52
C THR A 43 -15.50 -6.31 -1.35
N ALA A 44 -15.56 -7.42 -0.60
CA ALA A 44 -14.63 -7.70 0.49
C ALA A 44 -13.19 -7.69 0.00
N ALA A 45 -12.90 -8.32 -1.14
CA ALA A 45 -11.54 -8.34 -1.69
C ALA A 45 -11.00 -6.94 -2.00
N VAL A 46 -11.82 -6.06 -2.57
CA VAL A 46 -11.43 -4.67 -2.83
C VAL A 46 -11.19 -3.91 -1.53
N ILE A 47 -12.10 -4.02 -0.54
CA ILE A 47 -11.96 -3.36 0.77
C ILE A 47 -10.68 -3.82 1.45
N HIS A 48 -10.47 -5.13 1.58
CA HIS A 48 -9.28 -5.70 2.22
C HIS A 48 -7.99 -5.29 1.50
N ALA A 49 -7.97 -5.28 0.16
CA ALA A 49 -6.80 -4.82 -0.59
C ALA A 49 -6.46 -3.34 -0.30
N THR A 50 -7.49 -2.48 -0.21
CA THR A 50 -7.28 -1.06 0.08
C THR A 50 -6.82 -0.82 1.52
N GLU A 51 -7.41 -1.52 2.50
CA GLU A 51 -6.98 -1.44 3.89
C GLU A 51 -5.56 -1.99 4.08
N HIS A 52 -5.27 -3.12 3.45
CA HIS A 52 -3.96 -3.74 3.48
C HIS A 52 -2.87 -2.83 2.92
N ALA A 53 -3.11 -2.10 1.82
CA ALA A 53 -2.12 -1.18 1.26
C ALA A 53 -1.68 -0.09 2.27
N HIS A 54 -2.60 0.43 3.08
CA HIS A 54 -2.26 1.38 4.14
C HIS A 54 -1.47 0.74 5.27
N GLN A 55 -1.88 -0.46 5.69
CA GLN A 55 -1.23 -1.21 6.76
C GLN A 55 0.18 -1.67 6.36
N ASP A 56 0.36 -2.14 5.13
CA ASP A 56 1.64 -2.56 4.56
C ASP A 56 2.64 -1.39 4.52
N LEU A 57 2.19 -0.22 4.07
CA LEU A 57 3.04 0.98 4.08
C LEU A 57 3.47 1.38 5.50
N ALA A 58 2.54 1.35 6.46
CA ALA A 58 2.83 1.65 7.85
C ALA A 58 3.83 0.63 8.44
N ALA A 59 3.57 -0.67 8.25
CA ALA A 59 4.44 -1.74 8.74
C ALA A 59 5.85 -1.67 8.15
N LYS A 60 5.99 -1.35 6.85
CA LYS A 60 7.29 -1.13 6.21
C LYS A 60 8.05 0.04 6.84
N ARG A 61 7.37 1.15 7.12
CA ARG A 61 7.98 2.31 7.77
C ARG A 61 8.44 1.98 9.18
N GLU A 62 7.57 1.36 9.98
CA GLU A 62 7.90 0.92 11.34
C GLU A 62 9.09 -0.06 11.36
N ALA A 63 9.13 -1.00 10.41
CA ALA A 63 10.25 -1.94 10.28
C ALA A 63 11.56 -1.23 9.93
N LEU A 64 11.51 -0.24 9.04
CA LEU A 64 12.67 0.54 8.66
C LEU A 64 13.15 1.47 9.79
N GLU A 65 12.23 2.09 10.54
CA GLU A 65 12.55 2.86 11.74
C GLU A 65 13.23 1.99 12.79
N PHE A 66 12.68 0.80 13.06
CA PHE A 66 13.31 -0.16 13.95
C PHE A 66 14.72 -0.53 13.46
N LEU A 67 14.88 -0.86 12.18
CA LEU A 67 16.18 -1.25 11.62
C LEU A 67 17.20 -0.13 11.66
N ALA A 68 16.79 1.14 11.51
CA ALA A 68 17.71 2.26 11.52
C ALA A 68 18.61 2.25 12.76
N ASP A 69 18.07 1.86 13.92
CA ASP A 69 18.81 1.81 15.19
C ASP A 69 19.68 0.55 15.37
N HIS A 70 19.58 -0.44 14.46
CA HIS A 70 20.22 -1.75 14.59
C HIS A 70 21.21 -2.06 13.47
N VAL A 71 21.11 -1.40 12.32
CA VAL A 71 21.97 -1.67 11.15
C VAL A 71 22.62 -0.40 10.63
N GLY A 72 23.73 -0.55 9.89
CA GLY A 72 24.37 0.57 9.20
C GLY A 72 23.57 1.07 8.00
N ASP A 73 23.84 2.31 7.58
CA ASP A 73 23.07 3.02 6.56
C ASP A 73 23.01 2.28 5.21
N ASP A 74 24.11 1.62 4.79
CA ASP A 74 24.14 0.83 3.54
C ASP A 74 23.12 -0.32 3.56
N VAL A 75 23.02 -1.03 4.69
CA VAL A 75 22.08 -2.14 4.86
C VAL A 75 20.65 -1.61 4.95
N LEU A 76 20.45 -0.48 5.64
CA LEU A 76 19.14 0.15 5.76
C LEU A 76 18.61 0.60 4.39
N ALA A 77 19.47 1.23 3.58
CA ALA A 77 19.14 1.68 2.23
C ALA A 77 18.76 0.50 1.32
N GLU A 78 19.53 -0.58 1.37
CA GLU A 78 19.26 -1.80 0.62
C GLU A 78 17.94 -2.47 1.05
N VAL A 79 17.63 -2.48 2.35
CA VAL A 79 16.34 -3.01 2.84
C VAL A 79 15.19 -2.11 2.38
N ALA A 80 15.34 -0.79 2.42
CA ALA A 80 14.34 0.15 1.94
C ALA A 80 14.05 -0.02 0.44
N ASP A 81 15.08 -0.24 -0.38
CA ASP A 81 14.93 -0.54 -1.81
C ASP A 81 14.16 -1.86 -2.02
N ARG A 82 14.52 -2.92 -1.29
CA ARG A 82 13.84 -4.22 -1.39
C ARG A 82 12.37 -4.20 -0.93
N LEU A 83 12.04 -3.40 0.08
CA LEU A 83 10.66 -3.26 0.57
C LEU A 83 9.82 -2.33 -0.31
N SER A 84 10.47 -1.50 -1.12
CA SER A 84 9.81 -0.64 -2.08
C SER A 84 9.26 -1.44 -3.25
N THR A 85 8.12 -0.96 -3.76
CA THR A 85 7.54 -1.38 -5.04
C THR A 85 7.42 -0.16 -5.94
N ARG A 86 7.09 -0.33 -7.22
CA ARG A 86 6.92 0.83 -8.12
C ARG A 86 5.78 1.74 -7.65
N GLU A 87 4.78 1.18 -6.98
CA GLU A 87 3.56 1.83 -6.56
C GLU A 87 3.63 2.31 -5.10
N MET A 88 4.57 1.79 -4.32
CA MET A 88 4.74 2.11 -2.90
C MET A 88 6.23 2.12 -2.55
N SER A 89 6.82 3.32 -2.54
CA SER A 89 8.20 3.54 -2.11
C SER A 89 8.27 3.85 -0.61
N VAL A 90 9.33 3.38 0.02
CA VAL A 90 9.66 3.66 1.42
C VAL A 90 11.12 4.08 1.52
N ALA A 91 11.39 5.05 2.38
CA ALA A 91 12.73 5.56 2.66
C ALA A 91 12.81 6.00 4.13
N VAL A 92 14.01 6.02 4.68
CA VAL A 92 14.29 6.55 6.01
C VAL A 92 15.13 7.81 5.88
N GLU A 93 14.65 8.91 6.44
CA GLU A 93 15.43 10.14 6.59
C GLU A 93 16.03 10.15 8.00
N ARG A 94 17.35 9.88 8.11
CA ARG A 94 18.07 10.09 9.36
C ARG A 94 18.51 11.55 9.45
N ALA A 95 17.94 12.29 10.39
CA ALA A 95 18.43 13.61 10.75
C ALA A 95 19.76 13.47 11.50
N VAL A 96 20.89 13.64 10.81
CA VAL A 96 22.21 13.72 11.44
C VAL A 96 22.30 15.07 12.17
N ARG A 97 22.17 15.07 13.50
CA ARG A 97 22.53 16.24 14.30
C ARG A 97 24.04 16.28 14.44
N VAL A 98 24.67 17.24 13.77
CA VAL A 98 26.08 17.57 13.99
C VAL A 98 26.14 18.53 15.17
N GLU A 99 26.65 18.07 16.31
CA GLU A 99 27.06 18.95 17.40
C GLU A 99 28.43 19.52 17.05
N THR A 100 28.50 20.80 16.70
CA THR A 100 29.76 21.54 16.54
C THR A 100 30.16 22.14 17.88
N GLU A 101 31.33 21.77 18.39
CA GLU A 101 32.03 22.42 19.51
C GLU A 101 32.49 23.85 19.20
#